data_AF-A0A6A6TKI1-F1
#
_entry.id   AF-A0A6A6TKI1-F1
#
_cell.length_a   1.000
_cell.length_b   1.000
_cell.length_c   1.000
_cell.angle_alpha   90.00
_cell.angle_beta   90.00
_cell.angle_gamma   90.00
#
_symmetry.space_group_name_H-M   'P 1'
#
loop_
_entity.id
_entity.type
_entity.pdbx_description
1 polymer ?
#
loop_
_entity_poly.entity_id
_entity_poly.type
_entity_poly.pdbx_seq_one_letter_code
_entity_poly.pdbx_strand_id
1 'polypeptide(L)'
;MSDLAFFSSDGSEDLSPPPPPPPPFPTDDFDVPARTLPNTIFYLTASTPHTDTFTIHGPSPTFAALLPAIQTASSSSPAAIEKLRILRADADFDFDGLGFTRFVVPLERGAFTLLQVVREVSEPVHEMLPGPVYTVTAHGPLEHDMGGMLRTVASGRSRGLATRSWIVGTWVDVETARDRARETMDGMLREESAGGQRITRSERMEPGGRRRWILLGMSARFVWEVKYEVDKVTHCENKPYWEKHQV
;
A
#
# COMPACT_ATOMS: atom_id res chain seq x y z
N MET A 1 2.34 -24.12 -72.07
CA MET A 1 1.57 -23.22 -71.17
C MET A 1 1.68 -23.82 -69.78
N SER A 2 2.68 -23.36 -69.02
CA SER A 2 2.91 -23.78 -67.64
C SER A 2 3.23 -22.51 -66.87
N ASP A 3 2.25 -22.02 -66.11
CA ASP A 3 2.39 -20.87 -65.23
C ASP A 3 3.16 -21.27 -63.98
N LEU A 4 4.35 -20.69 -63.83
CA LEU A 4 5.15 -20.72 -62.61
C LEU A 4 4.69 -19.57 -61.71
N ALA A 5 3.84 -19.88 -60.72
CA ALA A 5 3.48 -18.95 -59.66
C ALA A 5 4.67 -18.80 -58.69
N PHE A 6 5.36 -17.65 -58.79
CA PHE A 6 6.39 -17.22 -57.85
C PHE A 6 5.70 -16.64 -56.60
N PHE A 7 5.67 -17.40 -55.50
CA PHE A 7 5.33 -16.86 -54.19
C PHE A 7 6.56 -16.15 -53.61
N SER A 8 6.63 -14.84 -53.76
CA SER A 8 7.57 -14.00 -53.01
C SER A 8 7.14 -13.97 -51.54
N SER A 9 7.72 -14.86 -50.74
CA SER A 9 7.64 -14.79 -49.28
C SER A 9 8.52 -13.63 -48.83
N ASP A 10 7.92 -12.45 -48.66
CA ASP A 10 8.58 -11.26 -48.11
C ASP A 10 8.80 -11.49 -46.61
N GLY A 11 9.91 -12.16 -46.30
CA GLY A 11 10.38 -12.47 -44.95
C GLY A 11 10.86 -11.20 -44.25
N SER A 12 9.92 -10.32 -43.92
CA SER A 12 10.16 -9.29 -42.91
C SER A 12 10.24 -9.99 -41.55
N GLU A 13 11.45 -10.39 -41.17
CA GLU A 13 11.74 -10.78 -39.79
C GLU A 13 11.35 -9.61 -38.90
N ASP A 14 10.34 -9.85 -38.06
CA ASP A 14 9.85 -8.90 -37.08
C ASP A 14 10.99 -8.58 -36.10
N LEU A 15 11.74 -7.50 -36.38
CA LEU A 15 12.83 -6.97 -35.56
C LEU A 15 12.33 -6.31 -34.26
N SER A 16 11.13 -6.69 -33.79
CA SER A 16 10.65 -6.26 -32.49
C SER A 16 11.67 -6.67 -31.43
N PRO A 17 12.17 -5.72 -30.62
CA PRO A 17 13.11 -6.04 -29.57
C PRO A 17 12.51 -7.12 -28.66
N PRO A 18 13.32 -8.07 -28.16
CA PRO A 18 12.82 -9.09 -27.26
C PRO A 18 12.12 -8.40 -26.08
N PRO A 19 10.98 -8.96 -25.60
CA PRO A 19 10.25 -8.36 -24.51
C PRO A 19 11.17 -8.20 -23.29
N PRO A 20 11.07 -7.07 -22.56
CA PRO A 20 11.89 -6.88 -21.38
C PRO A 20 11.66 -8.02 -20.38
N PRO A 21 12.71 -8.48 -19.67
CA PRO A 21 12.55 -9.51 -18.67
C PRO A 21 11.50 -9.07 -17.63
N PRO A 22 10.67 -10.01 -17.13
CA PRO A 22 9.70 -9.67 -16.11
C PRO A 22 10.42 -9.12 -14.87
N PRO A 23 9.82 -8.14 -14.16
CA PRO A 23 10.40 -7.63 -12.93
C PRO A 23 10.60 -8.77 -11.92
N PRO A 24 11.66 -8.73 -11.10
CA PRO A 24 11.93 -9.78 -10.13
C PRO A 24 10.80 -9.85 -9.10
N PHE A 25 10.44 -11.08 -8.71
CA PHE A 25 9.50 -11.32 -7.63
C PHE A 25 10.11 -10.80 -6.31
N PRO A 26 9.35 -10.07 -5.47
CA PRO A 26 9.90 -9.58 -4.21
C PRO A 26 10.26 -10.73 -3.27
N THR A 27 11.28 -10.51 -2.44
CA THR A 27 11.70 -11.47 -1.40
C THR A 27 11.13 -11.04 -0.05
N ASP A 28 10.81 -12.02 0.79
CA ASP A 28 10.50 -11.77 2.20
C ASP A 28 11.65 -11.05 2.92
N ASP A 29 11.31 -10.34 3.98
CA ASP A 29 12.27 -9.67 4.87
C ASP A 29 11.81 -9.84 6.31
N PHE A 30 12.49 -10.74 7.03
CA PHE A 30 12.26 -11.01 8.44
C PHE A 30 13.33 -10.39 9.32
N ASP A 31 14.20 -9.53 8.76
CA ASP A 31 15.16 -8.79 9.56
C ASP A 31 14.42 -7.70 10.32
N VAL A 32 14.18 -7.99 11.60
CA VAL A 32 13.41 -7.16 12.49
C VAL A 32 14.29 -6.85 13.69
N PRO A 33 14.37 -5.57 14.13
CA PRO A 33 15.13 -5.23 15.31
C PRO A 33 14.74 -6.13 16.49
N ALA A 34 15.75 -6.70 17.15
CA ALA A 34 15.57 -7.69 18.21
C ALA A 34 14.72 -7.20 19.40
N ARG A 35 14.45 -5.89 19.48
CA ARG A 35 13.62 -5.29 20.52
C ARG A 35 12.72 -4.21 19.92
N THR A 36 11.48 -4.21 20.37
CA THR A 36 10.54 -3.10 20.15
C THR A 36 10.91 -1.94 21.06
N LEU A 37 11.00 -0.73 20.52
CA LEU A 37 11.24 0.47 21.31
C LEU A 37 9.98 0.83 22.12
N PRO A 38 10.11 1.47 23.30
CA PRO A 38 8.95 2.01 24.00
C PRO A 38 8.10 2.89 23.09
N ASN A 39 6.78 2.88 23.29
CA ASN A 39 5.83 3.69 22.52
C ASN A 39 5.85 3.43 21.00
N THR A 40 6.21 2.21 20.59
CA THR A 40 6.12 1.77 19.19
C THR A 40 4.66 1.50 18.83
N ILE A 41 4.26 2.02 17.67
CA ILE A 41 2.98 1.80 17.02
C ILE A 41 3.24 0.99 15.75
N PHE A 42 2.34 0.07 15.47
CA PHE A 42 2.42 -0.84 14.35
C PHE A 42 1.31 -0.54 13.34
N TYR A 43 1.68 -0.57 12.07
CA TYR A 43 0.77 -0.59 10.94
C TYR A 43 1.10 -1.80 10.07
N LEU A 44 0.10 -2.35 9.41
CA LEU A 44 0.26 -3.30 8.32
C LEU A 44 -0.22 -2.63 7.04
N THR A 45 0.66 -2.49 6.06
CA THR A 45 0.26 -2.18 4.70
C THR A 45 0.13 -3.47 3.90
N ALA A 46 -0.92 -3.56 3.09
CA ALA A 46 -1.09 -4.64 2.12
C ALA A 46 -1.23 -4.04 0.72
N SER A 47 -0.27 -4.33 -0.14
CA SER A 47 -0.25 -3.86 -1.54
C SER A 47 -0.32 -5.03 -2.52
N THR A 48 -1.12 -4.88 -3.57
CA THR A 48 -1.24 -5.89 -4.63
C THR A 48 -1.01 -5.19 -5.98
N PRO A 49 0.23 -5.22 -6.51
CA PRO A 49 0.59 -4.46 -7.71
C PRO A 49 -0.25 -4.78 -8.95
N HIS A 50 -0.74 -6.02 -9.05
CA HIS A 50 -1.51 -6.48 -10.22
C HIS A 50 -2.94 -5.93 -10.26
N THR A 51 -3.53 -5.66 -9.11
CA THR A 51 -4.86 -5.02 -8.97
C THR A 51 -4.76 -3.55 -8.60
N ASP A 52 -3.53 -3.05 -8.42
CA ASP A 52 -3.19 -1.71 -7.96
C ASP A 52 -3.91 -1.32 -6.66
N THR A 53 -4.01 -2.24 -5.71
CA THR A 53 -4.67 -1.98 -4.42
C THR A 53 -3.63 -1.71 -3.34
N PHE A 54 -3.96 -0.78 -2.45
CA PHE A 54 -3.19 -0.45 -1.24
C PHE A 54 -4.16 -0.28 -0.07
N THR A 55 -3.92 -1.00 1.02
CA THR A 55 -4.74 -0.95 2.23
C THR A 55 -3.84 -0.85 3.46
N ILE A 56 -4.36 -0.24 4.51
CA ILE A 56 -3.65 -0.04 5.78
C ILE A 56 -4.51 -0.62 6.91
N HIS A 57 -3.87 -1.30 7.84
CA HIS A 57 -4.43 -1.71 9.12
C HIS A 57 -3.59 -1.15 10.26
N GLY A 58 -4.23 -0.65 11.31
CA GLY A 58 -3.60 0.09 12.40
C GLY A 58 -4.16 1.51 12.48
N PRO A 59 -3.55 2.40 13.28
CA PRO A 59 -2.45 2.15 14.21
C PRO A 59 -2.80 1.19 15.36
N SER A 60 -1.82 0.43 15.83
CA SER A 60 -1.95 -0.46 17.00
C SER A 60 -0.74 -0.37 17.93
N PRO A 61 -0.89 -0.44 19.25
CA PRO A 61 0.24 -0.52 20.18
C PRO A 61 0.95 -1.89 20.15
N THR A 62 0.32 -2.92 19.59
CA THR A 62 0.89 -4.27 19.51
C THR A 62 0.80 -4.84 18.10
N PHE A 63 1.83 -5.61 17.71
CA PHE A 63 1.81 -6.35 16.45
C PHE A 63 0.71 -7.42 16.43
N ALA A 64 0.43 -8.06 17.58
CA ALA A 64 -0.62 -9.07 17.73
C ALA A 64 -2.00 -8.62 17.21
N ALA A 65 -2.34 -7.33 17.32
CA ALA A 65 -3.61 -6.81 16.81
C ALA A 65 -3.72 -6.84 15.27
N LEU A 66 -2.60 -6.92 14.56
CA LEU A 66 -2.53 -6.99 13.09
C LEU A 66 -2.66 -8.43 12.57
N LEU A 67 -2.51 -9.44 13.44
CA LEU A 67 -2.57 -10.85 13.06
C LEU A 67 -3.86 -11.24 12.31
N PRO A 68 -5.07 -10.77 12.68
CA PRO A 68 -6.28 -11.11 11.93
C PRO A 68 -6.22 -10.63 10.47
N ALA A 69 -5.66 -9.44 10.22
CA ALA A 69 -5.49 -8.91 8.87
C ALA A 69 -4.45 -9.72 8.07
N ILE A 70 -3.33 -10.09 8.70
CA ILE A 70 -2.29 -10.95 8.10
C ILE A 70 -2.86 -12.32 7.72
N GLN A 71 -3.63 -12.93 8.63
CA GLN A 71 -4.28 -14.22 8.39
C GLN A 71 -5.30 -14.13 7.26
N THR A 72 -6.10 -13.06 7.22
CA THR A 72 -7.08 -12.82 6.16
C THR A 72 -6.40 -12.65 4.80
N ALA A 73 -5.33 -11.86 4.73
CA ALA A 73 -4.58 -11.67 3.48
C ALA A 73 -3.88 -12.96 3.01
N SER A 74 -3.49 -13.84 3.95
CA SER A 74 -2.77 -15.08 3.64
C SER A 74 -3.69 -16.28 3.41
N SER A 75 -4.99 -16.19 3.71
CA SER A 75 -5.90 -17.34 3.75
C SER A 75 -6.09 -18.04 2.40
N SER A 76 -5.82 -17.35 1.29
CA SER A 76 -5.92 -17.88 -0.06
C SER A 76 -4.62 -18.54 -0.56
N SER A 77 -3.54 -18.51 0.22
CA SER A 77 -2.22 -18.99 -0.21
C SER A 77 -1.67 -20.05 0.75
N PRO A 78 -1.71 -21.35 0.38
CA PRO A 78 -1.17 -22.43 1.21
C PRO A 78 0.30 -22.23 1.59
N ALA A 79 1.11 -21.69 0.68
CA ALA A 79 2.51 -21.36 0.94
C ALA A 79 2.68 -20.25 1.99
N ALA A 80 1.82 -19.22 1.96
CA ALA A 80 1.83 -18.17 2.98
C ALA A 80 1.39 -18.70 4.35
N ILE A 81 0.35 -19.54 4.39
CA ILE A 81 -0.13 -20.17 5.63
C ILE A 81 0.99 -20.99 6.27
N GLU A 82 1.68 -21.82 5.49
CA GLU A 82 2.79 -22.62 5.98
C GLU A 82 3.96 -21.76 6.46
N LYS A 83 4.29 -20.68 5.73
CA LYS A 83 5.32 -19.72 6.15
C LYS A 83 4.98 -19.08 7.50
N LEU A 84 3.73 -18.62 7.69
CA LEU A 84 3.27 -18.09 8.97
C LEU A 84 3.34 -19.13 10.10
N ARG A 85 3.01 -20.39 9.80
CA ARG A 85 3.11 -21.49 10.78
C ARG A 85 4.56 -21.71 11.21
N ILE A 86 5.51 -21.71 10.28
CA ILE A 86 6.93 -21.86 10.56
C ILE A 86 7.44 -20.68 11.40
N LEU A 87 7.15 -19.44 10.98
CA LEU A 87 7.58 -18.23 11.72
C LEU A 87 7.04 -18.20 13.14
N ARG A 88 5.80 -18.65 13.38
CA ARG A 88 5.21 -18.73 14.72
C ARG A 88 5.78 -19.85 15.59
N ALA A 89 6.32 -20.90 14.98
CA ALA A 89 6.90 -22.03 15.69
C ALA A 89 8.38 -21.82 16.03
N ASP A 90 9.01 -20.80 15.42
CA ASP A 90 10.40 -20.44 15.68
C ASP A 90 10.51 -19.75 17.04
N ALA A 91 11.11 -20.44 18.01
CA ALA A 91 11.25 -19.93 19.38
C ALA A 91 12.25 -18.77 19.49
N ASP A 92 13.17 -18.63 18.53
CA ASP A 92 14.14 -17.54 18.49
C ASP A 92 13.55 -16.27 17.87
N PHE A 93 12.39 -16.39 17.20
CA PHE A 93 11.66 -15.29 16.59
C PHE A 93 10.38 -14.99 17.38
N ASP A 94 10.38 -13.90 18.15
CA ASP A 94 9.16 -13.40 18.81
C ASP A 94 8.19 -12.83 17.76
N PHE A 95 7.52 -13.71 17.02
CA PHE A 95 6.61 -13.33 15.96
C PHE A 95 5.46 -12.47 16.48
N ASP A 96 4.91 -12.77 17.64
CA ASP A 96 3.73 -12.10 18.18
C ASP A 96 4.06 -10.69 18.75
N GLY A 97 5.30 -10.48 19.21
CA GLY A 97 5.79 -9.18 19.69
C GLY A 97 6.49 -8.33 18.64
N LEU A 98 7.30 -8.94 17.78
CA LEU A 98 8.12 -8.26 16.78
C LEU A 98 7.46 -8.25 15.38
N GLY A 99 6.81 -9.33 14.98
CA GLY A 99 6.30 -9.44 13.61
C GLY A 99 7.42 -9.51 12.57
N PHE A 100 7.18 -8.99 11.37
CA PHE A 100 8.11 -9.04 10.22
C PHE A 100 8.24 -7.68 9.53
N THR A 101 9.31 -7.42 8.79
CA THR A 101 9.40 -6.21 7.96
C THR A 101 8.59 -6.36 6.68
N ARG A 102 8.77 -7.47 5.95
CA ARG A 102 8.08 -7.76 4.69
C ARG A 102 7.71 -9.24 4.60
N PHE A 103 6.49 -9.50 4.19
CA PHE A 103 5.96 -10.84 3.98
C PHE A 103 5.23 -10.90 2.63
N VAL A 104 5.73 -11.74 1.73
CA VAL A 104 5.17 -11.93 0.39
C VAL A 104 4.19 -13.09 0.41
N VAL A 105 2.94 -12.80 0.06
CA VAL A 105 1.86 -13.77 -0.12
C VAL A 105 1.77 -14.11 -1.61
N PRO A 106 2.29 -15.28 -2.05
CA PRO A 106 2.18 -15.67 -3.44
C PRO A 106 0.73 -16.03 -3.78
N LEU A 107 0.27 -15.55 -4.94
CA LEU A 107 -1.02 -15.86 -5.54
C LEU A 107 -0.82 -16.62 -6.86
N GLU A 108 -1.91 -16.98 -7.53
CA GLU A 108 -1.84 -17.68 -8.81
C GLU A 108 -1.19 -16.83 -9.92
N ARG A 109 -0.62 -17.49 -10.94
CA ARG A 109 -0.12 -16.86 -12.17
C ARG A 109 0.96 -15.79 -11.94
N GLY A 110 1.76 -15.96 -10.89
CA GLY A 110 2.83 -15.02 -10.54
C GLY A 110 2.35 -13.72 -9.90
N ALA A 111 1.05 -13.61 -9.56
CA ALA A 111 0.56 -12.50 -8.76
C ALA A 111 1.00 -12.64 -7.30
N PHE A 112 1.03 -11.53 -6.57
CA PHE A 112 1.32 -11.53 -5.14
C PHE A 112 0.65 -10.36 -4.41
N THR A 113 0.46 -10.54 -3.11
CA THR A 113 0.20 -9.47 -2.16
C THR A 113 1.41 -9.28 -1.27
N LEU A 114 1.89 -8.06 -1.15
CA LEU A 114 2.98 -7.66 -0.29
C LEU A 114 2.42 -7.13 1.03
N LEU A 115 2.73 -7.80 2.12
CA LEU A 115 2.45 -7.32 3.47
C LEU A 115 3.71 -6.68 4.04
N GLN A 116 3.60 -5.46 4.55
CA GLN A 116 4.73 -4.77 5.18
C GLN A 116 4.30 -4.18 6.51
N VAL A 117 5.08 -4.44 7.56
CA VAL A 117 4.85 -3.82 8.87
C VAL A 117 5.64 -2.52 8.92
N VAL A 118 4.95 -1.43 9.20
CA VAL A 118 5.56 -0.14 9.48
C VAL A 118 5.53 0.09 10.98
N ARG A 119 6.67 0.48 11.54
CA ARG A 119 6.83 0.81 12.95
C ARG A 119 7.09 2.30 13.09
N GLU A 120 6.35 2.94 13.98
CA GLU A 120 6.50 4.36 14.30
C GLU A 120 6.64 4.52 15.81
N VAL A 121 7.62 5.30 16.28
CA VAL A 121 7.75 5.60 17.71
C VAL A 121 7.09 6.94 17.99
N SER A 122 5.98 6.93 18.73
CA SER A 122 5.23 8.14 19.07
C SER A 122 4.48 7.95 20.39
N GLU A 123 5.03 8.53 21.47
CA GLU A 123 4.40 8.52 22.79
C GLU A 123 2.99 9.12 22.81
N PRO A 124 2.73 10.30 22.21
CA PRO A 124 1.39 10.88 22.26
C PRO A 124 0.33 10.02 21.58
N VAL A 125 0.70 9.39 20.46
CA VAL A 125 -0.22 8.50 19.73
C VAL A 125 -0.41 7.20 20.52
N HIS A 126 0.67 6.60 21.04
CA HIS A 126 0.61 5.36 21.81
C HIS A 126 -0.28 5.51 23.05
N GLU A 127 -0.17 6.62 23.79
CA GLU A 127 -1.03 6.93 24.95
C GLU A 127 -2.49 7.20 24.57
N MET A 128 -2.75 7.70 23.36
CA MET A 128 -4.10 7.99 22.90
C MET A 128 -4.86 6.73 22.50
N LEU A 129 -4.19 5.65 22.06
CA LEU A 129 -4.85 4.43 21.60
C LEU A 129 -5.57 3.69 22.75
N PRO A 130 -6.77 3.11 22.52
CA PRO A 130 -7.50 2.94 21.26
C PRO A 130 -8.35 4.16 20.82
N GLY A 131 -8.15 5.33 21.43
CA GLY A 131 -8.81 6.58 21.08
C GLY A 131 -8.53 7.07 19.65
N PRO A 132 -9.23 8.13 19.22
CA PRO A 132 -9.14 8.61 17.85
C PRO A 132 -7.78 9.24 17.55
N VAL A 133 -7.20 8.86 16.43
CA VAL A 133 -5.97 9.44 15.90
C VAL A 133 -6.12 9.69 14.40
N TYR A 134 -5.23 10.50 13.84
CA TYR A 134 -5.25 10.94 12.44
C TYR A 134 -4.05 10.36 11.72
N THR A 135 -4.27 9.33 10.91
CA THR A 135 -3.21 8.71 10.09
C THR A 135 -3.14 9.43 8.75
N VAL A 136 -1.96 9.96 8.41
CA VAL A 136 -1.73 10.59 7.10
C VAL A 136 -1.11 9.58 6.14
N THR A 137 -1.67 9.48 4.95
CA THR A 137 -1.17 8.64 3.87
C THR A 137 -0.89 9.47 2.64
N ALA A 138 0.13 9.07 1.89
CA ALA A 138 0.51 9.71 0.65
C ALA A 138 0.53 8.69 -0.47
N HIS A 139 0.07 9.13 -1.64
CA HIS A 139 -0.10 8.32 -2.83
C HIS A 139 0.37 9.12 -4.05
N GLY A 140 1.27 8.54 -4.84
CA GLY A 140 1.62 9.04 -6.16
C GLY A 140 3.12 9.26 -6.41
N PRO A 141 3.51 9.64 -7.64
CA PRO A 141 2.61 10.00 -8.75
C PRO A 141 1.78 8.83 -9.25
N LEU A 142 0.47 9.01 -9.39
CA LEU A 142 -0.45 8.02 -9.94
C LEU A 142 -0.75 8.36 -11.40
N GLU A 143 -0.52 7.42 -12.30
CA GLU A 143 -0.89 7.59 -13.71
C GLU A 143 -2.40 7.55 -13.85
N HIS A 144 -3.01 8.55 -14.47
CA HIS A 144 -4.43 8.53 -14.76
C HIS A 144 -4.63 8.59 -16.27
N ASP A 145 -5.56 7.76 -16.77
CA ASP A 145 -5.93 7.79 -18.17
C ASP A 145 -6.81 9.03 -18.40
N MET A 146 -6.24 10.05 -19.04
CA MET A 146 -6.96 11.26 -19.43
C MET A 146 -7.63 11.00 -20.78
N GLY A 147 -8.96 11.00 -20.79
CA GLY A 147 -9.76 10.89 -22.01
C GLY A 147 -9.59 12.14 -22.87
N GLY A 148 -9.58 11.93 -24.19
CA GLY A 148 -9.29 12.96 -25.19
C GLY A 148 -10.10 14.26 -25.09
N MET A 149 -9.61 15.29 -25.79
CA MET A 149 -10.10 16.67 -26.02
C MET A 149 -10.59 17.51 -24.81
N LEU A 150 -11.24 16.94 -23.81
CA LEU A 150 -11.86 17.63 -22.68
C LEU A 150 -11.09 17.54 -21.35
N ARG A 151 -9.90 16.88 -21.33
CA ARG A 151 -9.13 16.66 -20.08
C ARG A 151 -10.03 16.11 -18.95
N THR A 152 -10.94 15.21 -19.31
CA THR A 152 -11.79 14.51 -18.34
C THR A 152 -11.15 13.16 -18.08
N VAL A 153 -11.15 12.71 -16.82
CA VAL A 153 -10.56 11.43 -16.43
C VAL A 153 -11.36 10.32 -17.13
N ALA A 154 -10.77 9.63 -18.11
CA ALA A 154 -11.49 8.72 -19.00
C ALA A 154 -11.97 7.46 -18.28
N SER A 155 -11.13 6.91 -17.41
CA SER A 155 -11.37 5.60 -16.80
C SER A 155 -11.65 5.65 -15.30
N GLY A 156 -11.45 6.81 -14.66
CA GLY A 156 -11.48 6.96 -13.20
C GLY A 156 -10.46 6.08 -12.45
N ARG A 157 -9.64 5.30 -13.17
CA ARG A 157 -8.68 4.35 -12.59
C ARG A 157 -7.29 4.95 -12.68
N SER A 158 -6.81 5.43 -11.55
CA SER A 158 -5.39 5.71 -11.34
C SER A 158 -4.60 4.40 -11.28
N ARG A 159 -3.38 4.39 -11.84
CA ARG A 159 -2.40 3.30 -11.77
C ARG A 159 -1.18 3.72 -10.94
N GLY A 160 -0.58 2.77 -10.23
CA GLY A 160 0.62 2.97 -9.42
C GLY A 160 0.34 3.20 -7.95
N LEU A 161 -0.90 3.03 -7.50
CA LEU A 161 -1.27 3.11 -6.10
C LEU A 161 -0.51 2.09 -5.26
N ALA A 162 -0.45 0.83 -5.67
CA ALA A 162 0.19 -0.23 -4.89
C ALA A 162 1.70 0.00 -4.67
N THR A 163 2.37 0.67 -5.62
CA THR A 163 3.83 0.84 -5.61
C THR A 163 4.29 2.19 -5.07
N ARG A 164 3.42 3.21 -5.08
CA ARG A 164 3.76 4.60 -4.72
C ARG A 164 2.91 5.13 -3.58
N SER A 165 2.42 4.23 -2.73
CA SER A 165 1.67 4.59 -1.52
C SER A 165 2.47 4.28 -0.28
N TRP A 166 2.42 5.17 0.70
CA TRP A 166 3.07 4.98 1.99
C TRP A 166 2.33 5.71 3.11
N ILE A 167 2.63 5.32 4.34
CA ILE A 167 2.18 5.99 5.56
C ILE A 167 3.17 7.10 5.86
N VAL A 168 2.68 8.32 6.04
CA VAL A 168 3.50 9.48 6.41
C VAL A 168 3.74 9.50 7.92
N GLY A 169 2.69 9.18 8.69
CA GLY A 169 2.74 9.07 10.15
C GLY A 169 1.36 9.18 10.77
N THR A 170 1.30 9.32 12.09
CA THR A 170 0.03 9.54 12.82
C THR A 170 0.14 10.62 13.88
N TRP A 171 -0.96 11.34 14.09
CA TRP A 171 -1.05 12.43 15.08
C TRP A 171 -2.33 12.36 15.89
N VAL A 172 -2.29 12.90 17.09
CA VAL A 172 -3.47 13.04 17.99
C VAL A 172 -4.30 14.30 17.69
N ASP A 173 -3.72 15.24 16.93
CA ASP A 173 -4.31 16.54 16.60
C ASP A 173 -4.56 16.69 15.10
N VAL A 174 -5.72 17.21 14.75
CA VAL A 174 -6.19 17.31 13.35
C VAL A 174 -5.44 18.39 12.57
N GLU A 175 -5.13 19.53 13.20
CA GLU A 175 -4.44 20.63 12.51
C GLU A 175 -2.98 20.22 12.25
N THR A 176 -2.34 19.56 13.22
CA THR A 176 -0.99 18.99 13.05
C THR A 176 -0.95 17.95 11.92
N ALA A 177 -1.92 17.02 11.88
CA ALA A 177 -2.01 16.04 10.79
C ALA A 177 -2.19 16.70 9.42
N ARG A 178 -3.03 17.74 9.35
CA ARG A 178 -3.30 18.51 8.13
C ARG A 178 -2.05 19.27 7.65
N ASP A 179 -1.31 19.88 8.56
CA ASP A 179 -0.08 20.59 8.23
C ASP A 179 1.00 19.63 7.72
N ARG A 180 1.13 18.44 8.33
CA ARG A 180 2.04 17.39 7.86
C ARG A 180 1.63 16.83 6.51
N ALA A 181 0.34 16.72 6.25
CA ALA A 181 -0.15 16.32 4.94
C ALA A 181 0.16 17.37 3.86
N ARG A 182 0.03 18.66 4.17
CA ARG A 182 0.43 19.76 3.27
C ARG A 182 1.93 19.77 2.98
N GLU A 183 2.75 19.64 4.03
CA GLU A 183 4.21 19.54 3.90
C GLU A 183 4.62 18.37 3.00
N THR A 184 3.97 17.21 3.20
CA THR A 184 4.21 16.02 2.38
C THR A 184 3.86 16.26 0.92
N MET A 185 2.67 16.83 0.65
CA MET A 185 2.26 17.20 -0.70
C MET A 185 3.25 18.21 -1.33
N ASP A 186 3.70 19.20 -0.56
CA ASP A 186 4.69 20.17 -1.05
C ASP A 186 6.01 19.50 -1.41
N GLY A 187 6.45 18.52 -0.62
CA GLY A 187 7.60 17.67 -0.93
C GLY A 187 7.43 16.93 -2.25
N MET A 188 6.35 16.16 -2.38
CA MET A 188 6.03 15.36 -3.58
C MET A 188 5.95 16.22 -4.84
N LEU A 189 5.34 17.40 -4.75
CA LEU A 189 5.15 18.28 -5.90
C LEU A 189 6.40 19.08 -6.26
N ARG A 190 7.31 19.32 -5.31
CA ARG A 190 8.57 20.05 -5.56
C ARG A 190 9.47 19.27 -6.52
N GLU A 191 9.58 17.96 -6.33
CA GLU A 191 10.38 17.07 -7.19
C GLU A 191 9.89 17.10 -8.64
N GLU A 192 8.58 17.17 -8.84
CA GLU A 192 7.96 17.11 -10.17
C GLU A 192 7.86 18.48 -10.85
N SER A 193 7.70 19.54 -10.06
CA SER A 193 7.70 20.91 -10.57
C SER A 193 9.05 21.32 -11.14
N ALA A 194 10.14 20.67 -10.73
CA ALA A 194 11.48 20.86 -11.32
C ALA A 194 11.49 20.55 -12.83
N GLY A 195 10.55 19.72 -13.32
CA GLY A 195 10.36 19.42 -14.74
C GLY A 195 9.50 20.44 -15.50
N GLY A 196 9.11 21.56 -14.88
CA GLY A 196 8.33 22.62 -15.53
C GLY A 196 6.85 22.28 -15.77
N GLN A 197 6.33 21.19 -15.19
CA GLN A 197 4.92 20.85 -15.32
C GLN A 197 4.05 21.79 -14.47
N ARG A 198 2.94 22.25 -15.05
CA ARG A 198 1.91 22.97 -14.30
C ARG A 198 1.11 21.98 -13.47
N ILE A 199 1.16 22.14 -12.15
CA ILE A 199 0.41 21.32 -11.20
C ILE A 199 -0.71 22.16 -10.58
N THR A 200 -1.93 21.65 -10.64
CA THR A 200 -3.08 22.22 -9.93
C THR A 200 -3.27 21.53 -8.59
N ARG A 201 -3.57 22.30 -7.54
CA ARG A 201 -3.86 21.79 -6.20
C ARG A 201 -5.31 22.00 -5.85
N SER A 202 -5.91 21.02 -5.18
CA SER A 202 -7.25 21.16 -4.60
C SER A 202 -7.30 20.47 -3.24
N GLU A 203 -7.95 21.12 -2.29
CA GLU A 203 -8.12 20.63 -0.93
C GLU A 203 -9.62 20.41 -0.70
N ARG A 204 -10.00 19.25 -0.19
CA ARG A 204 -11.42 18.89 -0.01
C ARG A 204 -11.62 18.11 1.29
N MET A 205 -12.65 18.51 2.04
CA MET A 205 -13.27 17.67 3.06
C MET A 205 -14.27 16.72 2.39
N GLU A 206 -14.22 15.43 2.71
CA GLU A 206 -15.21 14.50 2.15
C GLU A 206 -16.63 14.79 2.69
N PRO A 207 -17.68 14.61 1.85
CA PRO A 207 -19.06 14.68 2.30
C PRO A 207 -19.32 13.60 3.35
N GLY A 208 -19.73 13.98 4.57
CA GLY A 208 -19.96 13.04 5.68
C GLY A 208 -19.29 13.45 7.00
N GLY A 209 -18.48 14.50 7.01
CA GLY A 209 -17.93 15.11 8.23
C GLY A 209 -16.46 14.78 8.48
N ARG A 210 -15.95 15.25 9.63
CA ARG A 210 -14.54 15.40 10.08
C ARG A 210 -13.61 14.17 10.02
N ARG A 211 -14.00 13.07 9.36
CA ARG A 211 -13.28 11.79 9.39
C ARG A 211 -12.27 11.62 8.27
N ARG A 212 -12.42 12.34 7.16
CA ARG A 212 -11.48 12.27 6.05
C ARG A 212 -11.32 13.63 5.37
N TRP A 213 -10.06 13.96 5.12
CA TRP A 213 -9.64 15.15 4.39
C TRP A 213 -8.63 14.72 3.33
N ILE A 214 -8.72 15.32 2.15
CA ILE A 214 -7.91 14.96 1.00
C ILE A 214 -7.33 16.23 0.39
N LEU A 215 -6.03 16.17 0.10
CA LEU A 215 -5.29 17.12 -0.70
C LEU A 215 -4.85 16.42 -1.99
N LEU A 216 -5.24 17.00 -3.12
CA LEU A 216 -4.95 16.50 -4.45
C LEU A 216 -3.99 17.46 -5.17
N GLY A 217 -2.91 16.92 -5.70
CA GLY A 217 -2.09 17.54 -6.74
C GLY A 217 -2.38 16.86 -8.07
N MET A 218 -2.50 17.62 -9.16
CA MET A 218 -2.76 17.05 -10.48
C MET A 218 -1.93 17.75 -11.55
N SER A 219 -1.30 16.96 -12.42
CA SER A 219 -0.71 17.43 -13.67
C SER A 219 -1.50 16.86 -14.87
N ALA A 220 -1.02 17.09 -16.09
CA ALA A 220 -1.63 16.51 -17.28
C ALA A 220 -1.56 14.97 -17.32
N ARG A 221 -0.68 14.34 -16.54
CA ARG A 221 -0.40 12.89 -16.61
C ARG A 221 -0.51 12.20 -15.25
N PHE A 222 -0.30 12.93 -14.17
CA PHE A 222 -0.19 12.34 -12.84
C PHE A 222 -1.15 12.98 -11.83
N VAL A 223 -1.56 12.18 -10.86
CA VAL A 223 -2.27 12.62 -9.65
C VAL A 223 -1.41 12.27 -8.43
N TRP A 224 -1.36 13.19 -7.48
CA TRP A 224 -0.83 12.96 -6.14
C TRP A 224 -1.99 13.15 -5.17
N GLU A 225 -2.13 12.23 -4.24
CA GLU A 225 -3.14 12.29 -3.19
C GLU A 225 -2.44 12.18 -1.85
N VAL A 226 -2.66 13.16 -0.98
CA VAL A 226 -2.31 13.06 0.43
C VAL A 226 -3.58 13.24 1.22
N LYS A 227 -3.87 12.32 2.13
CA LYS A 227 -5.09 12.37 2.93
C LYS A 227 -4.78 12.03 4.37
N TYR A 228 -5.67 12.44 5.26
CA TYR A 228 -5.73 11.84 6.58
C TYR A 228 -7.08 11.19 6.81
N GLU A 229 -7.06 10.11 7.58
CA GLU A 229 -8.24 9.37 8.01
C GLU A 229 -8.26 9.31 9.54
N VAL A 230 -9.45 9.45 10.11
CA VAL A 230 -9.66 9.25 11.55
C VAL A 230 -9.80 7.77 11.80
N ASP A 231 -8.74 7.16 12.31
CA ASP A 231 -8.77 5.78 12.75
C ASP A 231 -9.40 5.72 14.13
N LYS A 232 -10.53 5.02 14.19
CA LYS A 232 -11.03 4.50 15.46
C LYS A 232 -10.57 3.07 15.51
N VAL A 233 -9.75 2.74 16.51
CA VAL A 233 -9.52 1.34 16.85
C VAL A 233 -10.87 0.82 17.33
N THR A 234 -11.61 0.22 16.40
CA THR A 234 -12.79 -0.55 16.76
C THR A 234 -12.24 -1.66 17.63
N HIS A 235 -12.61 -1.64 18.91
CA HIS A 235 -12.26 -2.72 19.82
C HIS A 235 -12.92 -3.97 19.23
N CYS A 236 -12.16 -4.75 18.48
CA CYS A 236 -12.60 -6.04 18.02
C CYS A 236 -12.71 -6.87 19.30
N GLU A 237 -13.93 -7.05 19.81
CA GLU A 237 -14.28 -8.19 20.66
C GLU A 237 -14.13 -9.48 19.84
N ASN A 238 -12.94 -9.74 19.30
CA ASN A 238 -12.59 -10.99 18.65
C ASN A 238 -12.22 -11.96 19.76
N LYS A 239 -13.22 -12.68 20.27
CA LYS A 239 -12.95 -13.97 20.88
C LYS A 239 -12.14 -14.81 19.88
N PRO A 240 -11.00 -15.38 20.27
CA PRO A 240 -10.12 -16.10 19.36
C PRO A 240 -10.89 -17.20 18.62
N TYR A 241 -10.64 -17.33 17.31
CA TYR A 241 -11.32 -18.29 16.43
C TYR A 241 -11.20 -19.76 16.94
N TRP A 242 -10.16 -20.09 17.70
CA TRP A 242 -9.97 -21.42 18.27
C TRP A 242 -10.91 -21.75 19.44
N GLU A 243 -11.55 -20.76 20.09
CA GLU A 243 -12.60 -21.03 21.11
C GLU A 243 -13.93 -21.49 20.49
N LYS A 244 -14.11 -21.34 19.17
CA LYS A 244 -15.37 -21.69 18.50
C LYS A 244 -15.51 -23.17 18.12
N HIS A 245 -14.46 -23.98 18.31
CA HIS A 245 -14.44 -25.39 17.91
C HIS A 245 -14.16 -26.39 19.04
N GLN A 246 -14.32 -25.98 20.30
CA GLN A 246 -14.46 -26.92 21.41
C GLN A 246 -15.95 -27.16 21.69
N VAL A 247 -16.54 -28.15 20.99
CA VAL A 247 -17.82 -28.79 21.35
C VAL A 247 -17.58 -30.29 21.39
#